data_AF-A0A9W9W0M8-F1
#
_entry.id   AF-A0A9W9W0M8-F1
#
_cell.length_a   1.000
_cell.length_b   1.000
_cell.length_c   1.000
_cell.angle_alpha   90.00
_cell.angle_beta   90.00
_cell.angle_gamma   90.00
#
_symmetry.space_group_name_H-M   'P 1'
#
loop_
_entity.id
_entity.type
_entity.pdbx_description
1 polymer ?
#
loop_
_entity_poly.entity_id
_entity_poly.type
_entity_poly.pdbx_seq_one_letter_code
_entity_poly.pdbx_strand_id
1 'polypeptide(L)'
;MEESIGYLEFLFARSAIATAARAANLPSTIDLVCTTYKSEKRDGSPPAVLQEECLHGHRLGFNGKQCIHPSQVSVANDTFGPQEEETTWAVRCAIADDKAAAAGRGAWTLDGKMIDVPVAQKARAIVRKAEAVGVDIQAFNGNRLE
;
A
#
# COMPACT_ATOMS: atom_id res chain seq x y z
N MET A 1 -24.85 11.86 -6.01
CA MET A 1 -23.67 11.44 -5.23
C MET A 1 -24.21 10.67 -4.05
N GLU A 2 -24.49 9.40 -4.27
CA GLU A 2 -24.93 8.48 -3.22
C GLU A 2 -23.64 7.82 -2.75
N GLU A 3 -23.01 8.42 -1.73
CA GLU A 3 -21.85 7.81 -1.09
C GLU A 3 -22.25 6.40 -0.65
N SER A 4 -21.42 5.41 -0.98
CA SER A 4 -21.64 4.02 -0.60
C SER A 4 -21.72 3.88 0.93
N ILE A 5 -22.95 3.93 1.45
CA ILE A 5 -23.28 3.68 2.86
C ILE A 5 -22.96 2.21 3.24
N GLY A 6 -22.76 1.33 2.25
CA GLY A 6 -22.61 -0.13 2.41
C GLY A 6 -21.26 -0.63 2.95
N TYR A 7 -20.46 0.20 3.61
CA TYR A 7 -19.24 -0.27 4.30
C TYR A 7 -19.15 0.14 5.77
N LEU A 8 -20.09 0.95 6.25
CA LEU A 8 -20.06 1.42 7.64
C LEU A 8 -20.30 0.27 8.63
N GLU A 9 -21.12 -0.70 8.25
CA GLU A 9 -21.43 -1.88 9.07
C GLU A 9 -20.17 -2.71 9.40
N PHE A 10 -19.16 -2.67 8.53
CA PHE A 10 -17.89 -3.39 8.74
C PHE A 10 -16.77 -2.50 9.24
N LEU A 11 -16.96 -1.18 9.31
CA LEU A 11 -15.89 -0.23 9.60
C LEU A 11 -15.21 -0.53 10.94
N PHE A 12 -15.99 -0.73 12.00
CA PHE A 12 -15.45 -1.05 13.32
C PHE A 12 -14.62 -2.34 13.31
N ALA A 13 -15.20 -3.43 12.77
CA ALA A 13 -14.54 -4.73 12.73
C ALA A 13 -13.25 -4.70 11.91
N ARG A 14 -13.28 -4.10 10.72
CA ARG A 14 -12.12 -3.97 9.82
C ARG A 14 -11.01 -3.12 10.45
N SER A 15 -11.38 -2.02 11.11
CA SER A 15 -10.41 -1.15 11.81
C SER A 15 -9.76 -1.89 12.98
N ALA A 16 -10.56 -2.59 13.80
CA ALA A 16 -10.05 -3.38 14.91
C ALA A 16 -9.08 -4.48 14.46
N ILE A 17 -9.41 -5.20 13.37
CA ILE A 17 -8.53 -6.21 12.78
C ILE A 17 -7.21 -5.58 12.31
N ALA A 18 -7.27 -4.48 11.56
CA ALA A 18 -6.08 -3.82 11.05
C ALA A 18 -5.15 -3.33 12.19
N THR A 19 -5.73 -2.70 13.21
CA THR A 19 -4.99 -2.26 14.40
C THR A 19 -4.36 -3.43 15.16
N ALA A 20 -5.15 -4.49 15.43
CA ALA A 20 -4.67 -5.66 16.15
C ALA A 20 -3.55 -6.39 15.39
N ALA A 21 -3.70 -6.55 14.07
CA ALA A 21 -2.70 -7.19 13.23
C ALA A 21 -1.37 -6.42 13.22
N ARG A 22 -1.42 -5.08 13.17
CA ARG A 22 -0.22 -4.24 13.27
C ARG A 22 0.42 -4.30 14.65
N ALA A 23 -0.37 -4.23 15.72
CA ALA A 23 0.14 -4.36 17.09
C ALA A 23 0.83 -5.72 17.33
N ALA A 24 0.32 -6.79 16.70
CA ALA A 24 0.87 -8.13 16.77
C ALA A 24 2.00 -8.40 15.74
N ASN A 25 2.44 -7.40 14.98
CA ASN A 25 3.44 -7.53 13.92
C ASN A 25 3.13 -8.65 12.90
N LEU A 26 1.86 -8.84 12.57
CA LEU A 26 1.48 -9.84 11.57
C LEU A 26 1.88 -9.36 10.17
N PRO A 27 2.54 -10.22 9.36
CA PRO A 27 3.02 -9.83 8.04
C PRO A 27 1.88 -9.64 7.03
N SER A 28 0.72 -10.25 7.26
CA SER A 28 -0.43 -10.23 6.36
C SER A 28 -1.69 -9.82 7.10
N THR A 29 -2.43 -8.89 6.51
CA THR A 29 -3.72 -8.40 6.99
C THR A 29 -4.63 -8.28 5.77
N ILE A 30 -5.49 -9.27 5.59
CA ILE A 30 -6.24 -9.48 4.34
C ILE A 30 -7.70 -9.06 4.53
N ASP A 31 -8.21 -8.25 3.60
CA ASP A 31 -9.56 -7.72 3.64
C ASP A 31 -10.61 -8.74 3.14
N LEU A 32 -11.88 -8.39 3.33
CA LEU A 32 -13.07 -9.17 2.98
C LEU A 32 -13.17 -9.44 1.46
N VAL A 33 -13.97 -10.45 1.09
CA VAL A 33 -14.32 -10.71 -0.32
C VAL A 33 -15.19 -9.61 -0.90
N CYS A 34 -14.99 -9.26 -2.18
CA CYS A 34 -15.99 -8.52 -2.95
C CYS A 34 -16.87 -9.54 -3.69
N THR A 35 -18.15 -9.63 -3.32
CA THR A 35 -19.07 -10.59 -3.94
C THR A 35 -19.53 -10.16 -5.33
N THR A 36 -19.49 -8.85 -5.60
CA THR A 36 -19.82 -8.29 -6.92
C THR A 36 -18.61 -8.46 -7.83
N TYR A 37 -18.52 -9.59 -8.52
CA TYR A 37 -17.42 -9.89 -9.46
C TYR A 37 -17.81 -9.71 -10.93
N LYS A 38 -19.10 -9.83 -11.26
CA LYS A 38 -19.60 -9.64 -12.62
C LYS A 38 -19.70 -8.14 -12.90
N SER A 39 -19.15 -7.75 -14.03
CA SER A 39 -19.31 -6.41 -14.57
C SER A 39 -20.58 -6.31 -15.38
N GLU A 40 -21.25 -5.16 -15.30
CA GLU A 40 -22.31 -4.80 -16.24
C GLU A 40 -21.74 -4.34 -17.59
N LYS A 41 -20.45 -4.01 -17.62
CA LYS A 41 -19.76 -3.59 -18.84
C LYS A 41 -19.42 -4.79 -19.72
N ARG A 42 -19.61 -4.62 -21.03
CA ARG A 42 -19.31 -5.65 -22.05
C ARG A 42 -17.82 -5.87 -22.30
N ASP A 43 -16.96 -4.98 -21.83
CA ASP A 43 -15.51 -5.05 -21.98
C ASP A 43 -14.83 -6.06 -21.04
N GLY A 44 -15.57 -6.64 -20.10
CA GLY A 44 -15.04 -7.57 -19.10
C GLY A 44 -14.20 -6.92 -18.01
N SER A 45 -14.12 -5.58 -17.97
CA SER A 45 -13.45 -4.85 -16.89
C SER A 45 -14.16 -5.11 -15.56
N PRO A 46 -13.43 -5.25 -14.43
CA PRO A 46 -14.04 -5.51 -13.14
C PRO A 46 -14.99 -4.36 -12.72
N PRO A 47 -16.01 -4.66 -11.90
CA PRO A 47 -16.98 -3.64 -11.49
C PRO A 47 -16.30 -2.58 -10.61
N ALA A 48 -16.72 -1.32 -10.76
CA ALA A 48 -16.11 -0.17 -10.07
C ALA A 48 -16.07 -0.34 -8.54
N VAL A 49 -17.08 -1.00 -7.98
CA VAL A 49 -17.18 -1.33 -6.56
C VAL A 49 -15.96 -2.11 -6.03
N LEU A 50 -15.33 -2.97 -6.85
CA LEU A 50 -14.14 -3.70 -6.44
C LEU A 50 -12.97 -2.74 -6.16
N GLN A 51 -12.75 -1.76 -7.04
CA GLN A 51 -11.67 -0.80 -6.89
C GLN A 51 -11.90 0.08 -5.66
N GLU A 52 -13.14 0.54 -5.46
CA GLU A 52 -13.53 1.32 -4.28
C GLU A 52 -13.29 0.55 -2.98
N GLU A 53 -13.69 -0.73 -2.92
CA GLU A 53 -13.43 -1.61 -1.77
C GLU A 53 -11.95 -1.81 -1.50
N CYS A 54 -11.16 -2.11 -2.54
CA CYS A 54 -9.72 -2.28 -2.42
C CYS A 54 -9.07 -1.01 -1.87
N LEU A 55 -9.42 0.16 -2.40
CA LEU A 55 -8.89 1.44 -1.94
C LEU A 55 -9.29 1.73 -0.49
N HIS A 56 -10.52 1.44 -0.10
CA HIS A 56 -10.96 1.60 1.29
C HIS A 56 -10.20 0.67 2.24
N GLY A 57 -10.04 -0.61 1.88
CA GLY A 57 -9.25 -1.57 2.66
C GLY A 57 -7.79 -1.16 2.78
N HIS A 58 -7.18 -0.73 1.68
CA HIS A 58 -5.81 -0.23 1.68
C HIS A 58 -5.62 0.95 2.65
N ARG A 59 -6.56 1.91 2.65
CA ARG A 59 -6.54 3.06 3.58
C ARG A 59 -6.70 2.67 5.05
N LEU A 60 -7.43 1.59 5.35
CA LEU A 60 -7.54 1.05 6.72
C LEU A 60 -6.27 0.31 7.17
N GLY A 61 -5.35 0.00 6.27
CA GLY A 61 -4.06 -0.64 6.58
C GLY A 61 -3.97 -2.12 6.20
N PHE A 62 -4.98 -2.66 5.52
CA PHE A 62 -4.92 -3.98 4.89
C PHE A 62 -3.87 -4.00 3.77
N ASN A 63 -3.20 -5.14 3.59
CA ASN A 63 -2.17 -5.32 2.57
C ASN A 63 -2.51 -6.39 1.52
N GLY A 64 -3.78 -6.76 1.43
CA GLY A 64 -4.32 -7.64 0.40
C GLY A 64 -5.83 -7.80 0.54
N LYS A 65 -6.45 -8.50 -0.40
CA LYS A 65 -7.89 -8.80 -0.43
C LYS A 65 -8.14 -10.21 -0.93
N GLN A 66 -9.15 -10.87 -0.40
CA GLN A 66 -9.59 -12.19 -0.88
C GLN A 66 -10.25 -12.05 -2.26
N CYS A 67 -9.75 -12.80 -3.25
CA CYS A 67 -10.30 -12.85 -4.61
C CYS A 67 -11.09 -14.14 -4.82
N ILE A 68 -12.29 -14.04 -5.38
CA ILE A 68 -13.18 -15.17 -5.70
C ILE A 68 -13.34 -15.39 -7.21
N HIS A 69 -12.80 -14.49 -8.03
CA HIS A 69 -12.83 -14.59 -9.48
C HIS A 69 -11.53 -14.04 -10.09
N PRO A 70 -10.99 -14.63 -11.18
CA PRO A 70 -9.73 -14.19 -11.79
C PRO A 70 -9.69 -12.71 -12.19
N SER A 71 -10.81 -12.12 -12.61
CA SER A 71 -10.90 -10.69 -12.98
C SER A 71 -10.61 -9.72 -11.83
N GLN A 72 -10.61 -10.21 -10.57
CA GLN A 72 -10.34 -9.37 -9.40
C GLN A 72 -8.85 -9.26 -9.09
N VAL A 73 -8.02 -10.18 -9.60
CA VAL A 73 -6.62 -10.33 -9.23
C VAL A 73 -5.81 -9.09 -9.64
N SER A 74 -6.00 -8.58 -10.86
CA SER A 74 -5.28 -7.38 -11.32
C SER A 74 -5.60 -6.18 -10.44
N VAL A 75 -6.87 -5.90 -10.18
CA VAL A 75 -7.27 -4.75 -9.34
C VAL A 75 -6.76 -4.86 -7.91
N ALA A 76 -6.79 -6.06 -7.33
CA ALA A 76 -6.23 -6.28 -6.00
C ALA A 76 -4.71 -6.06 -6.01
N ASN A 77 -3.99 -6.61 -6.97
CA ASN A 77 -2.54 -6.42 -7.10
C ASN A 77 -2.18 -4.96 -7.38
N ASP A 78 -2.91 -4.27 -8.24
CA ASP A 78 -2.69 -2.86 -8.55
C ASP A 78 -2.96 -1.96 -7.33
N THR A 79 -3.88 -2.33 -6.45
CA THR A 79 -4.19 -1.51 -5.26
C THR A 79 -3.27 -1.83 -4.08
N PHE A 80 -3.01 -3.11 -3.83
CA PHE A 80 -2.24 -3.56 -2.66
C PHE A 80 -0.78 -3.83 -2.98
N GLY A 81 -0.36 -3.78 -4.24
CA GLY A 81 1.02 -3.94 -4.67
C GLY A 81 1.85 -2.66 -4.49
N PRO A 82 3.18 -2.75 -4.68
CA PRO A 82 4.05 -1.59 -4.66
C PRO A 82 3.71 -0.64 -5.82
N GLN A 83 3.41 0.62 -5.50
CA GLN A 83 3.22 1.67 -6.50
C GLN A 83 4.56 2.27 -6.91
N GLU A 84 4.70 2.66 -8.18
CA GLU A 84 5.93 3.25 -8.70
C GLU A 84 6.33 4.51 -7.93
N GLU A 85 5.40 5.44 -7.72
CA GLU A 85 5.63 6.68 -6.97
C GLU A 85 6.03 6.42 -5.51
N GLU A 86 5.30 5.53 -4.83
CA GLU A 86 5.58 5.18 -3.44
C GLU A 86 6.94 4.48 -3.29
N THR A 87 7.28 3.59 -4.23
CA THR A 87 8.57 2.90 -4.28
C THR A 87 9.70 3.87 -4.54
N THR A 88 9.54 4.81 -5.49
CA THR A 88 10.50 5.87 -5.77
C THR A 88 10.82 6.69 -4.52
N TRP A 89 9.77 7.15 -3.83
CA TRP A 89 9.92 7.89 -2.58
C TRP A 89 10.62 7.05 -1.50
N ALA A 90 10.22 5.79 -1.35
CA ALA A 90 10.77 4.89 -0.34
C ALA A 90 12.27 4.62 -0.55
N VAL A 91 12.70 4.46 -1.79
CA VAL A 91 14.12 4.27 -2.15
C VAL A 91 14.94 5.51 -1.87
N ARG A 92 14.48 6.69 -2.32
CA ARG A 92 15.12 7.98 -2.00
C ARG A 92 15.22 8.18 -0.48
N CYS A 93 14.17 7.80 0.23
CA CYS A 93 14.10 7.93 1.67
C CYS A 93 15.13 7.03 2.38
N ALA A 94 15.22 5.76 2.00
CA ALA A 94 16.20 4.82 2.56
C ALA A 94 17.65 5.28 2.34
N ILE A 95 17.98 5.75 1.14
CA ILE A 95 19.33 6.25 0.82
C ILE A 95 19.68 7.50 1.65
N ALA A 96 18.75 8.44 1.77
CA ALA A 96 18.98 9.67 2.52
C ALA A 96 19.02 9.42 4.04
N ASP A 97 18.27 8.42 4.53
CA ASP A 97 18.32 7.96 5.91
C ASP A 97 19.70 7.39 6.27
N ASP A 98 20.28 6.54 5.41
CA ASP A 98 21.64 6.00 5.61
C ASP A 98 22.68 7.15 5.71
N LYS A 99 22.54 8.19 4.87
CA LYS A 99 23.40 9.39 4.92
C LYS A 99 23.19 10.21 6.20
N ALA A 100 21.94 10.33 6.67
CA ALA A 100 21.61 11.07 7.88
C ALA A 100 22.14 10.36 9.13
N ALA A 101 21.99 9.03 9.20
CA ALA A 101 22.51 8.19 10.27
C ALA A 101 24.04 8.29 10.35
N ALA A 102 24.75 8.22 9.22
CA ALA A 102 26.21 8.39 9.18
C ALA A 102 26.67 9.78 9.67
N ALA A 103 25.82 10.80 9.54
CA ALA A 103 26.06 12.15 10.04
C ALA A 103 25.53 12.39 11.47
N GLY A 104 25.05 11.35 12.17
CA GLY A 104 24.53 11.45 13.54
C GLY A 104 23.20 12.22 13.66
N ARG A 105 22.42 12.33 12.57
CA ARG A 105 21.11 13.01 12.58
C ARG A 105 19.97 12.02 12.79
N GLY A 106 19.19 12.21 13.84
CA GLY A 106 17.99 11.40 14.13
C GLY A 106 16.72 11.84 13.38
N ALA A 107 16.74 13.03 12.76
CA ALA A 107 15.68 13.53 11.90
C ALA A 107 16.27 14.39 10.78
N TRP A 108 15.64 14.40 9.61
CA TRP A 108 16.10 15.09 8.40
C TRP A 108 14.90 15.40 7.48
N THR A 109 15.13 16.04 6.34
CA THR A 109 14.03 16.50 5.45
C THR A 109 14.15 15.91 4.05
N LEU A 110 13.02 15.46 3.48
CA LEU A 110 12.87 15.08 2.07
C LEU A 110 11.62 15.76 1.50
N ASP A 111 11.74 16.44 0.35
CA ASP A 111 10.60 17.09 -0.33
C ASP A 111 9.75 17.98 0.61
N GLY A 112 10.42 18.72 1.52
CA GLY A 112 9.77 19.59 2.50
C GLY A 112 9.11 18.87 3.69
N LYS A 113 9.22 17.54 3.79
CA LYS A 113 8.67 16.73 4.89
C LYS A 113 9.76 16.27 5.85
N MET A 114 9.49 16.34 7.14
CA MET A 114 10.37 15.77 8.17
C MET A 114 10.31 14.24 8.11
N ILE A 115 11.49 13.64 8.12
CA ILE A 115 11.71 12.20 8.17
C ILE A 115 12.40 11.88 9.49
N ASP A 116 11.77 11.00 10.26
CA ASP A 116 12.27 10.43 11.50
C ASP A 116 12.36 8.91 11.38
N VAL A 117 12.70 8.24 12.48
CA VAL A 117 12.90 6.78 12.50
C VAL A 117 11.65 6.00 12.04
N PRO A 118 10.42 6.27 12.53
CA PRO A 118 9.22 5.60 12.03
C PRO A 118 8.98 5.77 10.51
N VAL A 119 9.18 6.98 9.97
CA VAL A 119 8.97 7.24 8.54
C VAL A 119 10.03 6.51 7.71
N ALA A 120 11.30 6.53 8.13
CA ALA A 120 12.36 5.78 7.48
C ALA A 120 12.12 4.26 7.52
N GLN A 121 11.63 3.73 8.65
CA GLN A 121 11.26 2.32 8.76
C GLN A 121 10.11 1.94 7.82
N LYS A 122 9.09 2.81 7.67
CA LYS A 122 8.02 2.63 6.69
C LYS A 122 8.58 2.57 5.27
N ALA A 123 9.47 3.49 4.90
CA ALA A 123 10.12 3.49 3.60
C ALA A 123 10.87 2.17 3.34
N ARG A 124 11.69 1.69 4.29
CA ARG A 124 12.37 0.40 4.16
C ARG A 124 11.40 -0.79 4.05
N ALA A 125 10.23 -0.73 4.70
CA ALA A 125 9.22 -1.77 4.56
C ALA A 125 8.60 -1.81 3.16
N ILE A 126 8.39 -0.65 2.53
CA ILE A 126 7.92 -0.54 1.14
C ILE A 126 8.97 -1.13 0.18
N VAL A 127 10.25 -0.78 0.35
CA VAL A 127 11.35 -1.33 -0.45
C VAL A 127 11.37 -2.87 -0.36
N ARG A 128 11.36 -3.43 0.85
CA ARG A 128 11.34 -4.89 1.04
C ARG A 128 10.13 -5.57 0.38
N LYS A 129 8.96 -4.92 0.43
CA LYS A 129 7.75 -5.44 -0.22
C LYS A 129 7.88 -5.45 -1.74
N ALA A 130 8.44 -4.39 -2.32
CA ALA A 130 8.70 -4.30 -3.75
C ALA A 130 9.71 -5.37 -4.21
N GLU A 131 10.80 -5.57 -3.47
CA GLU A 131 11.77 -6.66 -3.72
C GLU A 131 11.11 -8.05 -3.66
N ALA A 132 10.26 -8.27 -2.66
CA ALA A 132 9.59 -9.56 -2.46
C ALA A 132 8.67 -9.96 -3.63
N VAL A 133 8.18 -8.99 -4.41
CA VAL A 133 7.36 -9.24 -5.62
C VAL A 133 8.16 -9.07 -6.92
N GLY A 134 9.49 -9.00 -6.84
CA GLY A 134 10.38 -8.97 -8.00
C GLY A 134 10.52 -7.61 -8.69
N VAL A 135 10.16 -6.51 -8.03
CA VAL A 135 10.43 -5.16 -8.55
C VAL A 135 11.93 -4.88 -8.46
N ASP A 136 12.52 -4.43 -9.56
CA ASP A 136 13.91 -3.98 -9.59
C ASP A 136 14.05 -2.62 -8.90
N ILE A 137 14.48 -2.63 -7.65
CA ILE A 137 14.73 -1.42 -6.85
C ILE A 137 15.83 -0.55 -7.45
N GLN A 138 16.79 -1.13 -8.19
CA GLN A 138 17.90 -0.38 -8.76
C GLN A 138 17.43 0.59 -9.84
N ALA A 139 16.34 0.27 -10.54
CA ALA A 139 15.70 1.18 -11.50
C ALA A 139 15.27 2.51 -10.85
N PHE A 140 14.95 2.50 -9.56
CA PHE A 140 14.50 3.66 -8.80
C PHE A 140 15.64 4.50 -8.20
N ASN A 141 16.87 3.98 -8.24
CA ASN A 141 18.07 4.72 -7.84
C ASN A 141 18.46 5.81 -8.87
N GLY A 142 17.84 5.78 -10.05
CA GLY A 142 18.29 6.44 -11.28
C GLY A 142 17.78 7.85 -11.58
N ASN A 143 16.86 8.43 -10.80
CA ASN A 143 16.70 9.89 -10.79
C ASN A 143 17.89 10.49 -10.03
N ARG A 144 19.04 10.45 -10.71
CA ARG A 144 20.27 11.16 -10.37
C ARG A 144 19.89 12.56 -9.92
N LEU A 145 20.35 12.87 -8.72
CA LEU A 145 20.45 14.21 -8.16
C LEU A 145 20.99 15.16 -9.25
N GLU A 146 20.08 15.86 -9.95
CA GLU A 146 20.33 17.21 -10.47
C GLU A 146 19.77 18.21 -9.45
#